data_AF-A0AAV1IHC8-F1
#
_entry.id   AF-A0AAV1IHC8-F1
#
_cell.length_a   1.000
_cell.length_b   1.000
_cell.length_c   1.000
_cell.angle_alpha   90.00
_cell.angle_beta   90.00
_cell.angle_gamma   90.00
#
_symmetry.space_group_name_H-M   'P 1'
#
loop_
_entity.id
_entity.type
_entity.pdbx_description
1 polymer ?
#
loop_
_entity_poly.entity_id
_entity_poly.type
_entity_poly.pdbx_seq_one_letter_code
_entity_poly.pdbx_strand_id
1 'polypeptide(L)'
;MQLTKASSTETDRKDKLSEKKRAERAKHELHKAELQRHKSEKGEETSKLKQALRQLRTFGHSKRGEREAREAAKREKHAETGSECEHGVWRCRICDPPQRTKR
;
A
#
# COMPACT_ATOMS: atom_id res chain seq x y z
N MET A 1 -30.04 38.45 -57.18
CA MET A 1 -29.70 38.62 -55.75
C MET A 1 -29.70 37.25 -55.07
N GLN A 2 -28.58 36.51 -55.07
CA GLN A 2 -28.46 35.22 -54.36
C GLN A 2 -26.98 34.95 -54.06
N LEU A 3 -26.54 35.33 -52.86
CA LEU A 3 -25.20 35.04 -52.32
C LEU A 3 -25.33 34.82 -50.80
N THR A 4 -25.76 33.64 -50.35
CA THR A 4 -25.78 33.33 -48.89
C THR A 4 -25.51 31.86 -48.52
N LYS A 5 -25.06 30.99 -49.44
CA LYS A 5 -24.87 29.55 -49.13
C LYS A 5 -23.47 29.11 -48.71
N ALA A 6 -22.46 29.97 -48.78
CA ALA A 6 -21.07 29.58 -48.48
C ALA A 6 -20.70 29.65 -46.98
N SER A 7 -21.40 30.47 -46.19
CA SER A 7 -20.98 30.77 -44.81
C SER A 7 -21.27 29.65 -43.79
N SER A 8 -22.26 28.80 -44.04
CA SER A 8 -22.74 27.82 -43.05
C SER A 8 -21.92 26.53 -43.00
N THR A 9 -21.26 26.16 -44.10
CA THR A 9 -20.46 24.91 -44.18
C THR A 9 -19.06 25.07 -43.59
N GLU A 10 -18.47 26.26 -43.66
CA GLU A 10 -17.18 26.56 -43.01
C GLU A 10 -17.28 26.62 -41.50
N THR A 11 -18.35 27.21 -40.95
CA THR A 11 -18.59 27.24 -39.50
C THR A 11 -18.78 25.84 -38.94
N ASP A 12 -19.55 25.00 -39.62
CA ASP A 12 -19.82 23.61 -39.23
C ASP A 12 -18.55 22.73 -39.23
N ARG A 13 -17.67 22.93 -40.22
CA ARG A 13 -16.34 22.28 -40.26
C ARG A 13 -15.42 22.74 -39.14
N LYS A 14 -15.45 24.02 -38.79
CA LYS A 14 -14.61 24.61 -37.73
C LYS A 14 -15.06 24.13 -36.35
N ASP A 15 -16.37 23.99 -36.14
CA ASP A 15 -16.97 23.43 -34.93
C ASP A 15 -16.58 21.96 -34.74
N LYS A 16 -16.75 21.14 -35.78
CA LYS A 16 -16.34 19.72 -35.78
C LYS A 16 -14.84 19.52 -35.53
N LEU A 17 -13.99 20.42 -36.04
CA LEU A 17 -12.55 20.38 -35.77
C LEU A 17 -12.24 20.73 -34.30
N SER A 18 -12.99 21.67 -33.72
CA SER A 18 -12.82 22.08 -32.33
C SER A 18 -13.28 20.99 -31.35
N GLU A 19 -14.39 20.31 -31.64
CA GLU A 19 -14.84 19.13 -30.88
C GLU A 19 -13.84 17.98 -30.97
N LYS A 20 -13.35 17.65 -32.17
CA LYS A 20 -12.29 16.63 -32.32
C LYS A 20 -11.04 16.96 -31.50
N LYS A 21 -10.60 18.23 -31.52
CA LYS A 21 -9.44 18.67 -30.71
C LYS A 21 -9.71 18.58 -29.21
N ARG A 22 -10.93 18.88 -28.75
CA ARG A 22 -11.33 18.71 -27.34
C ARG A 22 -11.34 17.24 -26.94
N ALA A 23 -11.90 16.36 -27.78
CA ALA A 23 -11.93 14.92 -27.53
C ALA A 23 -10.51 14.32 -27.47
N GLU A 24 -9.61 14.72 -28.36
CA GLU A 24 -8.21 14.26 -28.35
C GLU A 24 -7.44 14.77 -27.12
N ARG A 25 -7.66 16.02 -26.70
CA ARG A 25 -7.08 16.54 -25.45
C ARG A 25 -7.59 15.77 -24.24
N ALA A 26 -8.89 15.50 -24.17
CA ALA A 26 -9.50 14.74 -23.08
C ALA A 26 -8.90 13.32 -22.98
N LYS A 27 -8.73 12.62 -24.09
CA LYS A 27 -8.07 11.29 -24.11
C LYS A 27 -6.63 11.36 -23.62
N HIS A 28 -5.89 12.37 -24.07
CA HIS A 28 -4.49 12.53 -23.67
C HIS A 28 -4.34 12.87 -22.18
N GLU A 29 -5.23 13.68 -21.63
CA GLU A 29 -5.27 13.97 -20.19
C GLU A 29 -5.67 12.74 -19.37
N LEU A 30 -6.66 11.96 -19.82
CA LEU A 30 -7.04 10.70 -19.17
C LEU A 30 -5.87 9.70 -19.16
N HIS A 31 -5.18 9.53 -20.28
CA HIS A 31 -4.02 8.63 -20.38
C HIS A 31 -2.85 9.09 -19.49
N LYS A 32 -2.61 10.40 -19.38
CA LYS A 32 -1.61 10.95 -18.45
C LYS A 32 -1.98 10.69 -17.00
N ALA A 33 -3.24 10.88 -16.63
CA ALA A 33 -3.74 10.62 -15.29
C ALA A 33 -3.60 9.13 -14.93
N GLU A 34 -3.92 8.23 -15.86
CA GLU A 34 -3.78 6.78 -15.68
C GLU A 34 -2.32 6.36 -15.51
N LEU A 35 -1.41 6.88 -16.35
CA LEU A 35 0.04 6.66 -16.20
C LEU A 35 0.58 7.16 -14.85
N GLN A 36 0.09 8.30 -14.37
CA GLN A 36 0.51 8.84 -13.09
C GLN A 36 0.03 7.99 -11.92
N ARG A 37 -1.23 7.52 -11.96
CA ARG A 37 -1.81 6.61 -10.96
C ARG A 37 -1.03 5.30 -10.87
N HIS A 38 -0.75 4.67 -12.01
CA HIS A 38 0.00 3.42 -12.05
C HIS A 38 1.45 3.60 -11.57
N LYS A 39 2.07 4.77 -11.81
CA LYS A 39 3.40 5.09 -11.26
C LYS A 39 3.36 5.31 -9.74
N SER A 40 2.35 6.00 -9.21
CA SER A 40 2.20 6.15 -7.76
C SER A 40 1.95 4.82 -7.06
N GLU A 41 1.10 3.96 -7.61
CA GLU A 41 0.79 2.65 -7.04
C GLU A 41 2.05 1.76 -6.98
N LYS A 42 2.83 1.69 -8.07
CA LYS A 42 4.11 0.96 -8.08
C LYS A 42 5.17 1.57 -7.15
N GLY A 43 5.21 2.90 -7.07
CA GLY A 43 6.14 3.61 -6.17
C GLY A 43 5.85 3.32 -4.70
N GLU A 44 4.58 3.28 -4.31
CA GLU A 44 4.17 2.97 -2.94
C GLU A 44 4.45 1.51 -2.57
N GLU A 45 4.14 0.57 -3.45
CA GLU A 45 4.39 -0.86 -3.21
C GLU A 45 5.88 -1.13 -3.02
N THR A 46 6.72 -0.60 -3.91
CA THR A 46 8.18 -0.76 -3.82
C THR A 46 8.78 -0.05 -2.59
N SER A 47 8.21 1.07 -2.17
CA SER A 47 8.62 1.78 -0.95
C SER A 47 8.28 0.97 0.32
N LYS A 48 7.05 0.45 0.42
CA LYS A 48 6.61 -0.41 1.53
C LYS A 48 7.49 -1.66 1.63
N LEU A 49 7.78 -2.30 0.50
CA LEU A 49 8.61 -3.50 0.44
C LEU A 49 10.07 -3.21 0.86
N LYS A 50 10.64 -2.07 0.43
CA LYS A 50 11.97 -1.61 0.88
C LYS A 50 11.99 -1.29 2.38
N GLN A 51 10.93 -0.70 2.93
CA GLN A 51 10.84 -0.40 4.35
C GLN A 51 10.76 -1.68 5.19
N ALA A 52 9.94 -2.65 4.77
CA ALA A 52 9.84 -3.96 5.41
C ALA A 52 11.18 -4.71 5.40
N LEU A 53 11.89 -4.70 4.27
CA LEU A 53 13.24 -5.30 4.16
C LEU A 53 14.26 -4.64 5.08
N ARG A 54 14.21 -3.31 5.23
CA ARG A 54 15.10 -2.59 6.18
C ARG A 54 14.82 -3.01 7.62
N GLN A 55 13.56 -3.09 8.02
CA GLN A 55 13.15 -3.53 9.36
C GLN A 55 13.58 -4.98 9.64
N LEU A 56 13.38 -5.88 8.67
CA LEU A 56 13.85 -7.27 8.78
C LEU A 56 15.38 -7.34 8.93
N ARG A 57 16.14 -6.52 8.20
CA ARG A 57 17.60 -6.52 8.31
C ARG A 57 18.11 -5.94 9.63
N THR A 58 17.47 -4.90 10.16
CA THR A 58 17.88 -4.26 11.42
C THR A 58 17.49 -5.06 12.65
N PHE A 59 16.32 -5.71 12.64
CA PHE A 59 15.79 -6.39 13.81
C PHE A 59 15.88 -7.93 13.69
N GLY A 60 15.70 -8.50 12.49
CA GLY A 60 15.56 -9.95 12.28
C GLY A 60 16.81 -10.80 12.53
N HIS A 61 18.01 -10.22 12.64
CA HIS A 61 19.26 -10.94 12.92
C HIS A 61 20.00 -10.44 14.17
N SER A 62 19.34 -9.63 15.00
CA SER A 62 19.92 -9.15 16.24
C SER A 62 19.43 -9.98 17.41
N LYS A 63 20.29 -10.27 18.41
CA LYS A 63 19.88 -10.93 19.67
C LYS A 63 18.71 -10.19 20.34
N ARG A 64 18.63 -8.87 20.16
CA ARG A 64 17.53 -8.04 20.64
C ARG A 64 16.23 -8.35 19.91
N GLY A 65 16.25 -8.41 18.58
CA GLY A 65 15.06 -8.73 17.79
C GLY A 65 14.59 -10.18 17.97
N GLU A 66 15.48 -11.15 18.17
CA GLU A 66 15.09 -12.52 18.56
C GLU A 66 14.39 -12.55 19.92
N ARG A 67 14.88 -11.76 20.89
CA ARG A 67 14.25 -11.63 22.20
C ARG A 67 12.88 -10.96 22.08
N GLU A 68 12.79 -9.84 21.37
CA GLU A 68 11.54 -9.11 21.16
C GLU A 68 10.50 -9.97 20.40
N ALA A 69 10.92 -10.74 19.39
CA ALA A 69 10.06 -11.68 18.68
C ALA A 69 9.54 -12.80 19.59
N ARG A 70 10.39 -13.35 20.48
CA ARG A 70 9.97 -14.35 21.46
C ARG A 70 8.98 -13.78 22.47
N GLU A 71 9.21 -12.56 22.94
CA GLU A 71 8.30 -11.87 23.86
C GLU A 71 6.97 -11.52 23.19
N ALA A 72 6.98 -11.10 21.92
CA ALA A 72 5.79 -10.84 21.11
C ALA A 72 4.97 -12.12 20.90
N ALA A 73 5.59 -13.22 20.47
CA ALA A 73 4.92 -14.50 20.29
C ALA A 73 4.32 -15.05 21.61
N LYS A 74 4.98 -14.80 22.75
CA LYS A 74 4.41 -15.11 24.08
C LYS A 74 3.17 -14.26 24.36
N ARG A 75 3.22 -12.95 24.06
CA ARG A 75 2.05 -12.06 24.21
C ARG A 75 0.89 -12.48 23.32
N GLU A 76 1.12 -12.87 22.07
CA GLU A 76 0.07 -13.34 21.17
C GLU A 76 -0.60 -14.61 21.69
N LYS A 77 0.18 -15.61 22.10
CA LYS A 77 -0.35 -16.84 22.73
C LYS A 77 -1.18 -16.56 23.99
N HIS A 78 -0.84 -15.50 24.73
CA HIS A 78 -1.56 -15.09 25.93
C HIS A 78 -2.67 -14.06 25.66
N ALA A 79 -2.71 -13.44 24.49
CA ALA A 79 -3.80 -12.55 24.10
C ALA A 79 -5.08 -13.37 23.85
N GLU A 80 -4.94 -14.58 23.30
CA GLU A 80 -6.06 -15.51 23.09
C GLU A 80 -6.53 -16.17 24.39
N THR A 81 -5.62 -16.44 25.34
CA THR A 81 -5.94 -17.11 26.62
C THR A 81 -6.22 -16.15 27.79
N GLY A 82 -5.93 -14.86 27.64
CA GLY A 82 -6.15 -13.86 28.70
C GLY A 82 -5.12 -13.94 29.83
N SER A 83 -5.53 -13.54 31.04
CA SER A 83 -4.67 -13.48 32.24
C SER A 83 -4.46 -14.84 32.91
N GLU A 84 -5.08 -15.90 32.38
CA GLU A 84 -5.12 -17.22 32.99
C GLU A 84 -4.77 -18.26 31.91
N CYS A 85 -3.76 -19.09 32.16
CA CYS A 85 -3.62 -20.32 31.39
C CYS A 85 -4.59 -21.39 31.95
N GLU A 86 -4.64 -22.58 31.35
CA GLU A 86 -5.44 -23.71 31.88
C GLU A 86 -5.12 -24.09 33.34
N HIS A 87 -3.99 -23.62 33.88
CA HIS A 87 -3.57 -23.81 35.27
C HIS A 87 -3.93 -22.61 36.19
N GLY A 88 -4.72 -21.65 35.69
CA GLY A 88 -5.28 -20.53 36.46
C GLY A 88 -4.32 -19.38 36.77
N VAL A 89 -3.11 -19.33 36.19
CA VAL A 89 -2.11 -18.28 36.50
C VAL A 89 -1.33 -17.83 35.26
N TRP A 90 -1.19 -16.52 35.05
CA TRP A 90 -0.30 -15.95 34.03
C TRP A 90 1.15 -16.38 34.29
N ARG A 91 1.81 -16.97 33.26
CA ARG A 91 3.21 -17.46 33.30
C ARG A 91 3.40 -18.61 34.29
N CYS A 92 2.39 -19.47 34.33
CA CYS A 92 2.43 -20.82 34.91
C CYS A 92 3.80 -21.49 34.69
N ARG A 93 4.45 -21.96 35.76
CA ARG A 93 5.78 -22.61 35.68
C ARG A 93 5.78 -23.94 34.91
N ILE A 94 4.59 -24.52 34.71
CA ILE A 94 4.38 -25.73 33.88
C ILE A 94 4.44 -25.34 32.39
N CYS A 95 3.88 -24.18 32.03
CA CYS A 95 3.70 -23.68 30.68
C CYS A 95 4.89 -22.84 30.19
N ASP A 96 5.50 -22.05 31.10
CA ASP A 96 6.67 -21.19 30.86
C ASP A 96 7.74 -21.48 31.94
N PRO A 97 8.41 -22.65 31.90
CA PRO A 97 9.41 -23.01 32.88
C PRO A 97 10.60 -22.03 32.85
N PRO A 98 11.15 -21.63 34.00
CA PRO A 98 12.27 -20.71 34.05
C PRO A 98 13.49 -21.32 33.38
N GLN A 99 13.97 -20.65 32.32
CA GLN A 99 15.22 -21.01 31.66
C GLN A 99 16.36 -20.76 32.65
N ARG A 100 17.00 -21.83 33.15
CA ARG A 100 18.21 -21.70 33.97
C ARG A 100 19.29 -21.03 33.14
N THR A 101 19.55 -19.75 33.38
CA THR A 101 20.75 -19.08 32.88
C THR A 101 21.94 -19.74 33.56
N LYS A 102 22.69 -20.60 32.84
CA LYS A 102 24.02 -21.00 33.28
C LYS A 102 24.85 -19.70 33.31
N ARG A 103 25.19 -19.25 34.51
CA ARG A 103 26.17 -18.18 34.74
C ARG A 103 27.53 -18.65 34.30
#